data_AF-A0A478FU09-F1
#
_entry.id   AF-A0A478FU09-F1
#
_cell.length_a   1.000
_cell.length_b   1.000
_cell.length_c   1.000
_cell.angle_alpha   90.00
_cell.angle_beta   90.00
_cell.angle_gamma   90.00
#
_symmetry.space_group_name_H-M   'P 1'
#
loop_
_entity.id
_entity.type
_entity.pdbx_description
1 polymer ?
#
loop_
_entity_poly.entity_id
_entity_poly.type
_entity_poly.pdbx_seq_one_letter_code
_entity_poly.pdbx_strand_id
1 'polypeptide(L)'
;MEGYKFLIENAFNFFGIPSIIFGSLGGGVKIYLDNFHSTLNIDSPYSGTFKKAIEAQGYQVISSSSTHEESKFSLVHELDPHLNTLHRKANDLFTGSSAFKLEVHTIAKGKVTPEQGNEISFTITWTKNPTHSDTNHHKEDCVKALDKPYDSKNKDEFDKLVKWCTVIRNNGDLLKRNGFTLLNTEDTSDDAIWKKVISGGWFTKGTQKENYNYWDKQSFFSAEDLKTLIGEGTNIKEIKSENDVETKHIDLFKKKCKAALEKSPDIKNFPLSKYFLSGTTDPTKNLSVDSFFEAAYFCTTPIKAEDYVKNNLKAQTRESSESKGLTCSLEYVENYEWYTNQPAQGKGFWCGVQVLYKGKTK
;
A
#
# COMPACT_ATOMS: atom_id res chain seq x y z
N MET A 1 7.67 8.46 60.44
CA MET A 1 6.50 8.15 59.57
C MET A 1 6.02 9.37 58.79
N GLU A 2 6.12 10.59 59.33
CA GLU A 2 5.67 11.82 58.66
C GLU A 2 6.47 12.21 57.40
N GLY A 3 7.79 11.96 57.36
CA GLY A 3 8.60 12.25 56.16
C GLY A 3 8.26 11.42 54.92
N TYR A 4 7.75 10.19 55.11
CA TYR A 4 7.32 9.32 54.01
C TYR A 4 5.95 9.74 53.45
N LYS A 5 5.10 10.33 54.30
CA LYS A 5 3.79 10.83 53.92
C LYS A 5 3.90 12.05 52.98
N PHE A 6 4.83 12.95 53.26
CA PHE A 6 5.09 14.14 52.44
C PHE A 6 5.64 13.81 51.04
N LEU A 7 6.52 12.79 50.93
CA LEU A 7 7.05 12.34 49.63
C LEU A 7 5.99 11.67 48.76
N ILE A 8 5.09 10.89 49.37
CA ILE A 8 3.99 10.23 48.67
C ILE A 8 2.96 11.28 48.24
N GLU A 9 2.54 12.20 49.11
CA GLU A 9 1.58 13.25 48.76
C GLU A 9 2.09 14.15 47.61
N ASN A 10 3.39 14.48 47.57
CA ASN A 10 3.98 15.22 46.46
C ASN A 10 4.06 14.42 45.15
N ALA A 11 4.39 13.12 45.21
CA ALA A 11 4.40 12.27 44.03
C ALA A 11 3.01 12.14 43.42
N PHE A 12 1.96 12.02 44.23
CA PHE A 12 0.59 11.85 43.74
C PHE A 12 -0.07 13.17 43.29
N ASN A 13 0.27 14.30 43.89
CA ASN A 13 -0.10 15.62 43.37
C ASN A 13 0.55 15.90 42.00
N PHE A 14 1.77 15.41 41.76
CA PHE A 14 2.41 15.46 40.44
C PHE A 14 1.65 14.64 39.38
N PHE A 15 0.94 13.57 39.77
CA PHE A 15 0.11 12.75 38.88
C PHE A 15 -1.37 13.20 38.80
N GLY A 16 -1.73 14.34 39.39
CA GLY A 16 -3.10 14.90 39.28
C GLY A 16 -4.19 14.10 40.01
N ILE A 17 -3.83 13.32 41.04
CA ILE A 17 -4.78 12.51 41.82
C ILE A 17 -5.26 13.36 43.01
N PRO A 18 -6.55 13.77 43.07
CA PRO A 18 -6.97 14.87 43.93
C PRO A 18 -7.11 14.54 45.42
N SER A 19 -7.08 13.26 45.84
CA SER A 19 -7.16 12.92 47.27
C SER A 19 -6.75 11.48 47.58
N ILE A 20 -5.87 11.31 48.58
CA ILE A 20 -5.52 10.02 49.19
C ILE A 20 -6.00 10.03 50.64
N ILE A 21 -6.81 9.04 51.02
CA ILE A 21 -7.26 8.87 52.41
C ILE A 21 -6.59 7.61 52.97
N PHE A 22 -5.80 7.78 54.03
CA PHE A 22 -5.18 6.68 54.75
C PHE A 22 -6.14 6.19 55.85
N GLY A 23 -6.66 4.96 55.71
CA GLY A 23 -7.51 4.32 56.73
C GLY A 23 -6.70 3.80 57.92
N SER A 24 -7.25 3.86 59.13
CA SER A 24 -6.49 3.69 60.38
C SER A 24 -6.26 2.26 60.86
N LEU A 25 -6.71 1.19 60.19
CA LEU A 25 -6.46 -0.18 60.64
C LEU A 25 -6.34 -1.15 59.44
N GLY A 26 -5.11 -1.52 59.10
CA GLY A 26 -4.78 -2.49 58.04
C GLY A 26 -4.19 -1.83 56.80
N GLY A 27 -2.91 -2.12 56.52
CA GLY A 27 -2.10 -1.46 55.48
C GLY A 27 -2.63 -1.65 54.06
N GLY A 28 -3.55 -0.81 53.64
CA GLY A 28 -4.03 -0.69 52.27
C GLY A 28 -4.34 0.76 51.93
N VAL A 29 -3.81 1.25 50.81
CA VAL A 29 -4.19 2.55 50.25
C VAL A 29 -5.38 2.32 49.32
N LYS A 30 -6.50 3.00 49.58
CA LYS A 30 -7.62 3.08 48.64
C LYS A 30 -7.53 4.40 47.89
N ILE A 31 -7.36 4.31 46.57
CA ILE A 31 -7.36 5.46 45.66
C ILE A 31 -8.76 5.52 45.06
N TYR A 32 -9.45 6.65 45.25
CA TYR A 32 -10.75 6.92 44.65
C TYR A 32 -10.52 7.88 43.48
N LEU A 33 -10.85 7.42 42.27
CA LEU A 33 -10.76 8.20 41.04
C LEU A 33 -12.18 8.56 40.60
N ASP A 34 -12.72 9.67 41.12
CA ASP A 34 -13.99 10.20 40.61
C ASP A 34 -13.72 11.06 39.36
N ASN A 35 -14.39 10.71 38.25
CA ASN A 35 -14.51 11.46 37.01
C ASN A 35 -13.20 11.85 36.28
N PHE A 36 -12.42 10.85 35.84
CA PHE A 36 -11.41 11.04 34.79
C PHE A 36 -12.01 10.76 33.40
N HIS A 37 -12.30 11.83 32.65
CA HIS A 37 -12.67 11.77 31.23
C HIS A 37 -11.46 11.90 30.28
N SER A 38 -10.27 11.59 30.77
CA SER A 38 -9.03 11.65 30.00
C SER A 38 -8.21 10.38 30.23
N THR A 39 -7.92 9.67 29.14
CA THR A 39 -7.07 8.48 29.09
C THR A 39 -5.70 8.78 29.72
N LEU A 40 -5.46 8.23 30.92
CA LEU A 40 -4.14 8.12 31.52
C LEU A 40 -3.29 7.17 30.65
N ASN A 41 -2.55 7.73 29.70
CA ASN A 41 -1.57 6.99 28.92
C ASN A 41 -0.30 6.89 29.77
N ILE A 42 -0.26 5.90 30.66
CA ILE A 42 0.98 5.55 31.36
C ILE A 42 1.85 4.83 30.33
N ASP A 43 2.72 5.58 29.65
CA ASP A 43 3.84 5.02 28.89
C ASP A 43 4.75 4.29 29.87
N SER A 44 4.44 3.03 30.17
CA SER A 44 5.39 2.12 30.81
C SER A 44 6.61 2.07 29.89
N PRO A 45 7.82 2.41 30.36
CA PRO A 45 9.00 2.38 29.51
C PRO A 45 9.19 0.93 29.03
N TYR A 46 8.92 0.69 27.76
CA TYR A 46 9.12 -0.61 27.16
C TYR A 46 10.61 -0.94 27.23
N SER A 47 10.98 -1.85 28.13
CA SER A 47 12.36 -2.34 28.23
C SER A 47 12.54 -3.48 27.24
N GLY A 48 12.95 -3.17 26.00
CA GLY A 48 13.21 -4.18 24.98
C GLY A 48 13.96 -3.64 23.77
N THR A 49 14.14 -4.51 22.78
CA THR A 49 14.78 -4.15 21.51
C THR A 49 13.72 -3.78 20.46
N PHE A 50 14.14 -3.15 19.36
CA PHE A 50 13.25 -2.92 18.22
C PHE A 50 12.60 -4.21 17.73
N LYS A 51 13.37 -5.31 17.68
CA LYS A 51 12.86 -6.64 17.34
C LYS A 51 11.62 -7.02 18.14
N LYS A 52 11.71 -6.98 19.47
CA LYS A 52 10.60 -7.41 20.33
C LYS A 52 9.39 -6.48 20.20
N ALA A 53 9.62 -5.17 20.03
CA ALA A 53 8.54 -4.20 19.86
C ALA A 53 7.79 -4.42 18.52
N ILE A 54 8.52 -4.74 17.45
CA ILE A 54 7.96 -5.04 16.13
C ILE A 54 7.22 -6.39 16.12
N GLU A 55 7.81 -7.43 16.71
CA GLU A 55 7.19 -8.75 16.85
C GLU A 55 5.91 -8.69 17.72
N ALA A 56 5.87 -7.83 18.73
CA ALA A 56 4.67 -7.60 19.55
C ALA A 56 3.50 -7.00 18.76
N GLN A 57 3.77 -6.34 17.62
CA GLN A 57 2.74 -5.88 16.67
C GLN A 57 2.34 -6.96 15.64
N GLY A 58 2.88 -8.18 15.76
CA GLY A 58 2.56 -9.31 14.89
C GLY A 58 3.37 -9.36 13.59
N TYR A 59 4.37 -8.49 13.42
CA TYR A 59 5.25 -8.54 12.25
C TYR A 59 6.31 -9.64 12.40
N GLN A 60 6.58 -10.34 11.30
CA GLN A 60 7.76 -11.21 11.21
C GLN A 60 8.96 -10.36 10.78
N VAL A 61 10.00 -10.32 11.62
CA VAL A 61 11.26 -9.65 11.28
C VAL A 61 12.14 -10.50 10.36
N ILE A 62 12.97 -9.82 9.57
CA ILE A 62 14.05 -10.44 8.82
C ILE A 62 15.15 -10.87 9.80
N SER A 63 15.66 -12.08 9.63
CA SER A 63 16.73 -12.65 10.45
C SER A 63 17.82 -13.29 9.58
N SER A 64 18.89 -13.79 10.20
CA SER A 64 19.93 -14.55 9.51
C SER A 64 19.41 -15.80 8.81
N SER A 65 18.30 -16.39 9.31
CA SER A 65 17.66 -17.57 8.73
C SER A 65 16.64 -17.24 7.64
N SER A 66 16.31 -15.97 7.43
CA SER A 66 15.41 -15.57 6.33
C SER A 66 16.01 -15.93 4.98
N THR A 67 15.17 -16.50 4.12
CA THR A 67 15.52 -16.83 2.74
C THR A 67 15.78 -15.57 1.93
N HIS A 68 16.46 -15.74 0.80
CA HIS A 68 16.64 -14.67 -0.19
C HIS A 68 15.28 -14.08 -0.60
N GLU A 69 14.30 -14.94 -0.88
CA GLU A 69 12.97 -14.57 -1.32
C GLU A 69 12.19 -13.75 -0.28
N GLU A 70 12.25 -14.12 1.00
CA GLU A 70 11.62 -13.36 2.09
C GLU A 70 12.26 -11.97 2.27
N SER A 71 13.57 -11.87 2.03
CA SER A 71 14.35 -10.65 2.26
C SER A 71 14.30 -9.71 1.06
N LYS A 72 14.26 -10.24 -0.18
CA LYS A 72 14.39 -9.43 -1.40
C LYS A 72 13.29 -8.39 -1.51
N PHE A 73 12.05 -8.73 -1.14
CA PHE A 73 10.92 -7.81 -1.27
C PHE A 73 11.06 -6.62 -0.33
N SER A 74 11.65 -6.80 0.85
CA SER A 74 11.92 -5.67 1.73
C SER A 74 12.77 -4.58 1.06
N LEU A 75 13.62 -4.92 0.09
CA LEU A 75 14.42 -3.94 -0.66
C LEU A 75 13.66 -3.27 -1.83
N VAL A 76 12.65 -3.94 -2.41
CA VAL A 76 11.99 -3.49 -3.66
C VAL A 76 10.47 -3.32 -3.57
N HIS A 77 9.91 -3.32 -2.36
CA HIS A 77 8.45 -3.28 -2.16
C HIS A 77 7.78 -1.92 -2.34
N GLU A 78 8.55 -0.83 -2.44
CA GLU A 78 7.95 0.49 -2.64
C GLU A 78 7.27 0.54 -4.01
N LEU A 79 5.94 0.65 -3.99
CA LEU A 79 5.12 0.75 -5.19
C LEU A 79 5.11 2.19 -5.69
N ASP A 80 6.25 2.64 -6.22
CA ASP A 80 6.43 3.97 -6.81
C ASP A 80 6.65 3.86 -8.32
N PRO A 81 5.67 4.26 -9.15
CA PRO A 81 5.75 4.15 -10.60
C PRO A 81 6.80 5.07 -11.25
N HIS A 82 7.44 5.97 -10.49
CA HIS A 82 8.50 6.85 -11.00
C HIS A 82 9.89 6.29 -10.89
N LEU A 83 10.08 5.23 -10.08
CA LEU A 83 11.40 4.70 -9.81
C LEU A 83 11.95 4.08 -11.09
N ASN A 84 12.72 4.90 -11.81
CA ASN A 84 13.50 4.52 -12.99
C ASN A 84 14.92 4.07 -12.61
N THR A 85 15.27 4.17 -11.33
CA THR A 85 16.46 3.59 -10.70
C THR A 85 16.14 3.38 -9.22
N LEU A 86 16.70 2.34 -8.61
CA LEU A 86 16.65 2.17 -7.16
C LEU A 86 18.05 2.30 -6.60
N HIS A 87 18.40 3.52 -6.18
CA HIS A 87 19.67 3.82 -5.54
C HIS A 87 19.42 4.35 -4.13
N ARG A 88 19.99 3.68 -3.13
CA ARG A 88 19.93 4.06 -1.72
C ARG A 88 21.34 4.26 -1.21
N LYS A 89 21.57 5.38 -0.54
CA LYS A 89 22.80 5.65 0.19
C LYS A 89 22.76 4.95 1.54
N ALA A 90 23.92 4.92 2.19
CA ALA A 90 24.00 4.42 3.55
C ALA A 90 23.08 5.26 4.47
N ASN A 91 22.38 4.57 5.37
CA ASN A 91 21.37 5.12 6.28
C ASN A 91 20.07 5.67 5.65
N ASP A 92 19.86 5.50 4.33
CA ASP A 92 18.62 5.95 3.68
C ASP A 92 17.40 5.13 4.09
N LEU A 93 17.56 3.82 4.33
CA LEU A 93 16.45 2.94 4.70
C LEU A 93 16.14 3.05 6.20
N PHE A 94 17.17 2.93 7.03
CA PHE A 94 17.16 3.03 8.49
C PHE A 94 18.59 3.25 8.98
N THR A 95 18.76 3.62 10.25
CA THR A 95 20.07 3.93 10.82
C THR A 95 20.96 2.69 10.89
N GLY A 96 22.00 2.66 10.06
CA GLY A 96 22.94 1.55 9.91
C GLY A 96 22.75 0.75 8.62
N SER A 97 21.78 1.08 7.76
CA SER A 97 21.58 0.39 6.49
C SER A 97 22.72 0.68 5.50
N SER A 98 23.19 -0.36 4.80
CA SER A 98 24.18 -0.24 3.73
C SER A 98 23.61 0.44 2.49
N ALA A 99 24.48 1.07 1.71
CA ALA A 99 24.11 1.57 0.39
C ALA A 99 23.88 0.41 -0.58
N PHE A 100 22.92 0.55 -1.49
CA PHE A 100 22.75 -0.39 -2.61
C PHE A 100 22.19 0.31 -3.84
N LYS A 101 22.44 -0.28 -5.00
CA LYS A 101 21.95 0.23 -6.28
C LYS A 101 21.49 -0.94 -7.15
N LEU A 102 20.26 -0.87 -7.64
CA LEU A 102 19.75 -1.78 -8.66
C LEU A 102 19.71 -1.08 -10.01
N GLU A 103 20.12 -1.83 -11.03
CA GLU A 103 20.07 -1.39 -12.42
C GLU A 103 18.63 -1.47 -12.94
N VAL A 104 18.31 -0.57 -13.86
CA VAL A 104 17.02 -0.55 -14.55
C VAL A 104 17.25 -0.75 -16.03
N HIS A 105 16.44 -1.60 -16.63
CA HIS A 105 16.52 -1.94 -18.04
C HIS A 105 15.18 -1.68 -18.71
N THR A 106 15.21 -1.18 -19.94
CA THR A 106 14.04 -1.19 -20.81
C THR A 106 13.76 -2.63 -21.24
N ILE A 107 12.57 -3.14 -20.92
CA ILE A 107 12.17 -4.53 -21.23
C ILE A 107 11.18 -4.61 -22.40
N ALA A 108 10.46 -3.53 -22.68
CA ALA A 108 9.60 -3.43 -23.84
C ALA A 108 9.32 -1.97 -24.23
N LYS A 109 8.91 -1.81 -25.48
CA LYS A 109 8.32 -0.59 -26.02
C LYS A 109 7.01 -0.97 -26.70
N GLY A 110 6.16 0.01 -26.91
CA GLY A 110 4.90 -0.26 -27.60
C GLY A 110 4.15 1.01 -27.92
N LYS A 111 2.98 0.79 -28.48
CA LYS A 111 2.00 1.83 -28.75
C LYS A 111 0.65 1.39 -28.25
N VAL A 112 -0.04 2.29 -27.58
CA VAL A 112 -1.43 2.11 -27.19
C VAL A 112 -2.28 3.10 -27.95
N THR A 113 -3.50 2.69 -28.27
CA THR A 113 -4.51 3.56 -28.85
C THR A 113 -5.50 3.90 -27.73
N PRO A 114 -5.45 5.12 -27.15
CA PRO A 114 -6.45 5.62 -26.24
C PRO A 114 -7.81 5.69 -26.93
N GLU A 115 -8.82 5.97 -26.14
CA GLU A 115 -10.20 6.01 -26.59
C GLU A 115 -10.41 6.92 -27.81
N GLN A 116 -9.76 8.10 -27.89
CA GLN A 116 -9.91 9.01 -29.04
C GLN A 116 -9.26 8.49 -30.33
N GLY A 117 -8.27 7.59 -30.24
CA GLY A 117 -7.72 6.88 -31.41
C GLY A 117 -6.31 7.26 -31.85
N ASN A 118 -5.68 8.26 -31.23
CA ASN A 118 -4.30 8.64 -31.56
C ASN A 118 -3.31 7.70 -30.87
N GLU A 119 -2.42 7.05 -31.62
CA GLU A 119 -1.42 6.17 -31.00
C GLU A 119 -0.46 6.96 -30.10
N ILE A 120 -0.24 6.45 -28.89
CA ILE A 120 0.74 6.97 -27.93
C ILE A 120 1.81 5.91 -27.69
N SER A 121 3.06 6.28 -27.93
CA SER A 121 4.21 5.43 -27.62
C SER A 121 4.46 5.34 -26.12
N PHE A 122 4.94 4.20 -25.66
CA PHE A 122 5.36 4.00 -24.27
C PHE A 122 6.60 3.11 -24.18
N THR A 123 7.26 3.17 -23.02
CA THR A 123 8.40 2.32 -22.66
C THR A 123 8.12 1.67 -21.31
N ILE A 124 8.37 0.37 -21.21
CA ILE A 124 8.31 -0.38 -19.95
C ILE A 124 9.74 -0.61 -19.47
N THR A 125 10.01 -0.18 -18.25
CA THR A 125 11.27 -0.40 -17.57
C THR A 125 11.11 -1.43 -16.46
N TRP A 126 12.17 -2.16 -16.16
CA TRP A 126 12.25 -3.12 -15.07
C TRP A 126 13.48 -2.87 -14.22
N THR A 127 13.28 -2.81 -12.90
CA THR A 127 14.35 -2.81 -11.92
C THR A 127 14.81 -4.23 -11.66
N LYS A 128 16.09 -4.50 -11.90
CA LYS A 128 16.71 -5.80 -11.67
C LYS A 128 16.50 -6.23 -10.22
N ASN A 129 16.15 -7.49 -10.02
CA ASN A 129 16.00 -8.05 -8.67
C ASN A 129 17.31 -7.93 -7.87
N PRO A 130 17.23 -7.70 -6.54
CA PRO A 130 18.39 -7.78 -5.66
C PRO A 130 19.11 -9.12 -5.81
N THR A 131 20.43 -9.11 -5.79
CA THR A 131 21.24 -10.33 -5.80
C THR A 131 21.25 -10.98 -4.41
N HIS A 132 21.75 -12.22 -4.32
CA HIS A 132 21.99 -12.86 -3.01
C HIS A 132 22.90 -12.01 -2.11
N SER A 133 23.92 -11.36 -2.68
CA SER A 133 24.83 -10.49 -1.93
C SER A 133 24.08 -9.29 -1.34
N ASP A 134 23.23 -8.63 -2.16
CA ASP A 134 22.43 -7.48 -1.70
C ASP A 134 21.53 -7.88 -0.52
N THR A 135 20.85 -9.04 -0.64
CA THR A 135 19.98 -9.52 0.44
C THR A 135 20.74 -9.96 1.68
N ASN A 136 21.95 -10.50 1.55
CA ASN A 136 22.74 -10.92 2.71
C ASN A 136 23.23 -9.71 3.51
N HIS A 137 23.74 -8.67 2.85
CA HIS A 137 24.10 -7.42 3.53
C HIS A 137 22.88 -6.79 4.22
N HIS A 138 21.74 -6.72 3.53
CA HIS A 138 20.51 -6.19 4.13
C HIS A 138 20.05 -6.97 5.37
N LYS A 139 20.14 -8.31 5.33
CA LYS A 139 19.86 -9.15 6.51
C LYS A 139 20.77 -8.81 7.68
N GLU A 140 22.07 -8.67 7.45
CA GLU A 140 23.03 -8.32 8.50
C GLU A 140 22.74 -6.95 9.11
N ASP A 141 22.43 -5.96 8.26
CA ASP A 141 22.08 -4.61 8.70
C ASP A 141 20.80 -4.61 9.54
N CYS A 142 19.77 -5.34 9.09
CA CYS A 142 18.53 -5.50 9.82
C CYS A 142 18.74 -6.18 11.18
N VAL A 143 19.48 -7.29 11.24
CA VAL A 143 19.77 -7.97 12.52
C VAL A 143 20.44 -7.02 13.50
N LYS A 144 21.49 -6.31 13.06
CA LYS A 144 22.20 -5.33 13.90
C LYS A 144 21.30 -4.18 14.37
N ALA A 145 20.44 -3.67 13.51
CA ALA A 145 19.54 -2.56 13.86
C ALA A 145 18.40 -3.00 14.78
N LEU A 146 17.83 -4.19 14.55
CA LEU A 146 16.73 -4.76 15.34
C LEU A 146 17.14 -5.13 16.76
N ASP A 147 18.41 -5.45 17.00
CA ASP A 147 18.95 -5.76 18.34
C ASP A 147 19.24 -4.51 19.19
N LYS A 148 19.15 -3.30 18.63
CA LYS A 148 19.31 -2.06 19.38
C LYS A 148 18.15 -1.85 20.38
N PRO A 149 18.38 -1.18 21.53
CA PRO A 149 17.32 -0.80 22.45
C PRO A 149 16.25 0.06 21.78
N TYR A 150 14.98 -0.23 22.05
CA TYR A 150 13.85 0.57 21.59
C TYR A 150 13.50 1.64 22.63
N ASP A 151 13.39 2.88 22.17
CA ASP A 151 12.82 4.01 22.89
C ASP A 151 11.57 4.47 22.12
N SER A 152 10.42 4.58 22.79
CA SER A 152 9.15 5.02 22.18
C SER A 152 9.23 6.42 21.57
N LYS A 153 10.21 7.23 21.99
CA LYS A 153 10.51 8.54 21.39
C LYS A 153 11.11 8.41 19.98
N ASN A 154 11.68 7.27 19.62
CA ASN A 154 12.29 7.01 18.32
C ASN A 154 11.32 6.33 17.33
N LYS A 155 10.13 6.92 17.19
CA LYS A 155 9.07 6.38 16.33
C LYS A 155 9.47 6.31 14.86
N ASP A 156 10.24 7.29 14.36
CA ASP A 156 10.68 7.32 12.95
C ASP A 156 11.58 6.12 12.61
N GLU A 157 12.57 5.81 13.46
CA GLU A 157 13.41 4.62 13.27
C GLU A 157 12.60 3.33 13.42
N PHE A 158 11.65 3.28 14.36
CA PHE A 158 10.74 2.15 14.50
C PHE A 158 9.96 1.91 13.20
N ASP A 159 9.31 2.95 12.66
CA ASP A 159 8.51 2.86 11.44
C ASP A 159 9.37 2.46 10.22
N LYS A 160 10.63 2.95 10.15
CA LYS A 160 11.61 2.52 9.14
C LYS A 160 11.99 1.04 9.27
N LEU A 161 12.26 0.55 10.48
CA LEU A 161 12.59 -0.85 10.71
C LEU A 161 11.39 -1.77 10.44
N VAL A 162 10.17 -1.35 10.78
CA VAL A 162 8.95 -2.05 10.36
C VAL A 162 8.88 -2.14 8.84
N LYS A 163 9.13 -1.03 8.13
CA LYS A 163 9.06 -0.99 6.67
C LYS A 163 10.12 -1.88 5.99
N TRP A 164 11.36 -1.79 6.43
CA TRP A 164 12.52 -2.32 5.71
C TRP A 164 13.08 -3.63 6.29
N CYS A 165 12.78 -3.97 7.55
CA CYS A 165 13.33 -5.14 8.24
C CYS A 165 12.26 -6.17 8.64
N THR A 166 11.10 -6.14 8.00
CA THR A 166 10.06 -7.17 8.16
C THR A 166 9.76 -7.88 6.83
N VAL A 167 9.37 -9.15 6.93
CA VAL A 167 9.06 -10.00 5.77
C VAL A 167 7.76 -9.54 5.11
N ILE A 168 7.68 -9.67 3.79
CA ILE A 168 6.46 -9.49 2.98
C ILE A 168 6.12 -10.86 2.41
N ARG A 169 5.04 -11.48 2.88
CA ARG A 169 4.72 -12.87 2.51
C ARG A 169 3.77 -12.95 1.33
N ASN A 170 2.87 -11.99 1.22
CA ASN A 170 1.81 -12.00 0.22
C ASN A 170 1.48 -10.59 -0.28
N ASN A 171 0.63 -10.51 -1.31
CA ASN A 171 0.16 -9.26 -1.87
C ASN A 171 -0.57 -8.39 -0.84
N GLY A 172 -1.30 -8.99 0.09
CA GLY A 172 -1.95 -8.27 1.18
C GLY A 172 -0.95 -7.50 2.06
N ASP A 173 0.15 -8.14 2.44
CA ASP A 173 1.23 -7.49 3.20
C ASP A 173 1.88 -6.37 2.40
N LEU A 174 2.14 -6.61 1.10
CA LEU A 174 2.73 -5.63 0.20
C LEU A 174 1.85 -4.37 0.08
N LEU A 175 0.55 -4.56 -0.13
CA LEU A 175 -0.41 -3.46 -0.25
C LEU A 175 -0.56 -2.70 1.09
N LYS A 176 -0.72 -3.41 2.22
CA LYS A 176 -0.77 -2.76 3.55
C LYS A 176 0.48 -1.93 3.84
N ARG A 177 1.66 -2.45 3.48
CA ARG A 177 2.93 -1.73 3.66
C ARG A 177 3.03 -0.47 2.81
N ASN A 178 2.38 -0.47 1.65
CA ASN A 178 2.22 0.70 0.81
C ASN A 178 0.96 1.50 1.17
N GLY A 179 0.42 1.32 2.38
CA GLY A 179 -0.66 2.10 2.99
C GLY A 179 -2.02 1.99 2.32
N PHE A 180 -2.28 0.88 1.63
CA PHE A 180 -3.63 0.51 1.22
C PHE A 180 -4.39 -0.16 2.37
N THR A 181 -5.67 0.15 2.49
CA THR A 181 -6.59 -0.54 3.41
C THR A 181 -7.31 -1.65 2.65
N LEU A 182 -7.06 -2.91 3.03
CA LEU A 182 -7.70 -4.06 2.38
C LEU A 182 -9.16 -4.17 2.79
N LEU A 183 -10.02 -4.54 1.85
CA LEU A 183 -11.43 -4.82 2.12
C LEU A 183 -11.61 -6.22 2.71
N ASN A 184 -12.57 -6.34 3.63
CA ASN A 184 -12.97 -7.58 4.25
C ASN A 184 -13.62 -8.52 3.22
N THR A 185 -13.10 -9.75 3.15
CA THR A 185 -13.55 -10.80 2.23
C THR A 185 -14.40 -11.88 2.89
N GLU A 186 -14.60 -11.82 4.21
CA GLU A 186 -15.22 -12.90 5.01
C GLU A 186 -16.65 -12.57 5.46
N ASP A 187 -16.97 -11.29 5.64
CA ASP A 187 -18.30 -10.83 6.11
C ASP A 187 -18.82 -9.62 5.32
N THR A 188 -19.94 -9.04 5.75
CA THR A 188 -20.65 -7.96 5.04
C THR A 188 -20.28 -6.55 5.51
N SER A 189 -19.30 -6.40 6.41
CA SER A 189 -18.89 -5.10 6.99
C SER A 189 -18.51 -4.07 5.93
N ASP A 190 -17.90 -4.52 4.83
CA ASP A 190 -17.43 -3.66 3.74
C ASP A 190 -18.36 -3.66 2.51
N ASP A 191 -19.58 -4.21 2.58
CA ASP A 191 -20.46 -4.34 1.40
C ASP A 191 -20.77 -3.00 0.72
N ALA A 192 -20.92 -1.91 1.49
CA ALA A 192 -21.10 -0.58 0.92
C ALA A 192 -19.84 -0.12 0.14
N ILE A 193 -18.66 -0.43 0.64
CA ILE A 193 -17.39 -0.08 -0.02
C ILE A 193 -17.18 -0.97 -1.25
N TRP A 194 -17.54 -2.26 -1.18
CA TRP A 194 -17.56 -3.16 -2.33
C TRP A 194 -18.43 -2.61 -3.45
N LYS A 195 -19.64 -2.11 -3.15
CA LYS A 195 -20.50 -1.47 -4.16
C LYS A 195 -19.80 -0.32 -4.85
N LYS A 196 -19.18 0.58 -4.09
CA LYS A 196 -18.40 1.71 -4.63
C LYS A 196 -17.24 1.26 -5.52
N VAL A 197 -16.51 0.21 -5.12
CA VAL A 197 -15.42 -0.35 -5.92
C VAL A 197 -15.94 -0.93 -7.23
N ILE A 198 -16.97 -1.78 -7.16
CA ILE A 198 -17.53 -2.47 -8.32
C ILE A 198 -18.13 -1.47 -9.30
N SER A 199 -18.86 -0.45 -8.82
CA SER A 199 -19.42 0.61 -9.67
C SER A 199 -18.42 1.70 -10.06
N GLY A 200 -17.12 1.52 -9.83
CA GLY A 200 -16.07 2.52 -10.09
C GLY A 200 -15.79 2.80 -11.57
N GLY A 201 -16.45 2.08 -12.49
CA GLY A 201 -16.37 2.31 -13.93
C GLY A 201 -15.58 1.27 -14.73
N TRP A 202 -14.91 0.32 -14.07
CA TRP A 202 -14.20 -0.76 -14.79
C TRP A 202 -15.14 -1.67 -15.59
N PHE A 203 -16.44 -1.75 -15.23
CA PHE A 203 -17.47 -2.54 -15.93
C PHE A 203 -18.43 -1.67 -16.74
N THR A 204 -17.89 -0.62 -17.36
CA THR A 204 -18.63 0.24 -18.29
C THR A 204 -17.92 0.34 -19.64
N LYS A 205 -18.67 0.77 -20.65
CA LYS A 205 -18.13 1.21 -21.93
C LYS A 205 -17.44 2.56 -21.77
N GLY A 206 -16.59 2.86 -22.73
CA GLY A 206 -16.00 4.17 -22.93
C GLY A 206 -17.07 5.23 -23.23
N THR A 207 -16.72 6.47 -22.98
CA THR A 207 -17.61 7.64 -23.16
C THR A 207 -17.59 8.23 -24.58
N GLN A 208 -16.56 7.91 -25.37
CA GLN A 208 -16.27 8.51 -26.68
C GLN A 208 -16.41 7.51 -27.84
N LYS A 209 -16.20 6.20 -27.59
CA LYS A 209 -16.33 5.16 -28.63
C LYS A 209 -17.14 3.96 -28.13
N GLU A 210 -18.17 3.58 -28.88
CA GLU A 210 -19.08 2.48 -28.54
C GLU A 210 -18.38 1.11 -28.40
N ASN A 211 -17.25 0.93 -29.09
CA ASN A 211 -16.47 -0.32 -29.08
C ASN A 211 -15.29 -0.29 -28.09
N TYR A 212 -15.21 0.73 -27.23
CA TYR A 212 -14.20 0.78 -26.18
C TYR A 212 -14.80 0.28 -24.88
N ASN A 213 -14.26 -0.81 -24.33
CA ASN A 213 -14.74 -1.37 -23.08
C ASN A 213 -13.65 -1.28 -22.01
N TYR A 214 -13.94 -0.73 -20.83
CA TYR A 214 -12.94 -0.66 -19.77
C TYR A 214 -12.64 -2.04 -19.16
N TRP A 215 -13.59 -2.98 -19.18
CA TRP A 215 -13.39 -4.33 -18.65
C TRP A 215 -12.37 -5.15 -19.47
N ASP A 216 -12.14 -4.78 -20.73
CA ASP A 216 -11.12 -5.40 -21.58
C ASP A 216 -9.70 -4.91 -21.23
N LYS A 217 -9.58 -3.85 -20.42
CA LYS A 217 -8.32 -3.20 -20.03
C LYS A 217 -7.78 -3.67 -18.68
N GLN A 218 -8.39 -4.70 -18.09
CA GLN A 218 -7.94 -5.36 -16.87
C GLN A 218 -7.80 -6.88 -17.05
N SER A 219 -6.99 -7.53 -16.21
CA SER A 219 -6.73 -8.98 -16.21
C SER A 219 -7.17 -9.73 -14.93
N PHE A 220 -7.70 -9.02 -13.95
CA PHE A 220 -8.11 -9.52 -12.65
C PHE A 220 -9.31 -10.47 -12.74
N PHE A 221 -10.24 -10.16 -13.63
CA PHE A 221 -11.42 -10.97 -13.94
C PHE A 221 -11.25 -11.70 -15.27
N SER A 222 -11.47 -13.02 -15.26
CA SER A 222 -11.47 -13.86 -16.46
C SER A 222 -12.72 -13.61 -17.33
N ALA A 223 -12.76 -14.21 -18.52
CA ALA A 223 -13.94 -14.11 -19.38
C ALA A 223 -15.21 -14.61 -18.68
N GLU A 224 -15.12 -15.72 -17.94
CA GLU A 224 -16.24 -16.33 -17.19
C GLU A 224 -16.69 -15.45 -16.02
N ASP A 225 -15.74 -14.80 -15.34
CA ASP A 225 -16.05 -13.83 -14.29
C ASP A 225 -16.81 -12.64 -14.89
N LEU A 226 -16.36 -12.14 -16.04
CA LEU A 226 -17.01 -11.03 -16.75
C LEU A 226 -18.44 -11.40 -17.18
N LYS A 227 -18.69 -12.64 -17.64
CA LYS A 227 -20.06 -13.11 -17.91
C LYS A 227 -20.95 -13.02 -16.67
N THR A 228 -20.40 -13.30 -15.49
CA THR A 228 -21.13 -13.20 -14.21
C THR A 228 -21.42 -11.74 -13.82
N LEU A 229 -20.48 -10.84 -14.10
CA LEU A 229 -20.56 -9.43 -13.73
C LEU A 229 -21.46 -8.60 -14.66
N ILE A 230 -21.28 -8.78 -15.97
CA ILE A 230 -21.91 -7.93 -16.98
C ILE A 230 -22.70 -8.71 -18.02
N GLY A 231 -22.74 -10.05 -18.00
CA GLY A 231 -23.42 -10.84 -19.02
C GLY A 231 -22.59 -11.05 -20.30
N GLU A 232 -23.22 -11.53 -21.36
CA GLU A 232 -22.55 -11.80 -22.65
C GLU A 232 -23.43 -11.46 -23.86
N GLY A 233 -22.80 -11.18 -25.00
CA GLY A 233 -23.47 -10.90 -26.28
C GLY A 233 -24.40 -9.70 -26.19
N THR A 234 -25.67 -9.89 -26.54
CA THR A 234 -26.71 -8.85 -26.48
C THR A 234 -27.21 -8.57 -25.07
N ASN A 235 -26.85 -9.40 -24.07
CA ASN A 235 -27.30 -9.28 -22.69
C ASN A 235 -26.30 -8.52 -21.80
N ILE A 236 -25.36 -7.78 -22.40
CA ILE A 236 -24.37 -7.03 -21.63
C ILE A 236 -25.06 -5.89 -20.86
N LYS A 237 -24.94 -5.92 -19.53
CA LYS A 237 -25.42 -4.88 -18.61
C LYS A 237 -24.22 -4.24 -17.89
N GLU A 238 -23.93 -3.00 -18.22
CA GLU A 238 -22.91 -2.21 -17.53
C GLU A 238 -23.27 -1.98 -16.06
N ILE A 239 -22.27 -1.87 -15.18
CA ILE A 239 -22.45 -1.49 -13.77
C ILE A 239 -22.04 -0.03 -13.62
N LYS A 240 -23.01 0.88 -13.61
CA LYS A 240 -22.77 2.34 -13.61
C LYS A 240 -22.94 2.97 -12.23
N SER A 241 -23.66 2.31 -11.34
CA SER A 241 -24.00 2.81 -10.01
C SER A 241 -23.98 1.70 -8.97
N GLU A 242 -23.94 2.07 -7.69
CA GLU A 242 -23.99 1.12 -6.58
C GLU A 242 -25.30 0.31 -6.54
N ASN A 243 -26.38 0.83 -7.14
CA ASN A 243 -27.65 0.13 -7.24
C ASN A 243 -27.65 -0.99 -8.29
N ASP A 244 -26.71 -0.93 -9.25
CA ASP A 244 -26.51 -2.00 -10.23
C ASP A 244 -25.72 -3.18 -9.65
N VAL A 245 -25.17 -3.03 -8.44
CA VAL A 245 -24.35 -4.03 -7.78
C VAL A 245 -25.21 -5.01 -7.01
N GLU A 246 -25.27 -6.24 -7.51
CA GLU A 246 -25.94 -7.38 -6.88
C GLU A 246 -25.00 -8.13 -5.91
N THR A 247 -25.56 -8.88 -4.96
CA THR A 247 -24.80 -9.71 -4.01
C THR A 247 -23.82 -10.64 -4.71
N LYS A 248 -24.22 -11.27 -5.82
CA LYS A 248 -23.37 -12.16 -6.61
C LYS A 248 -22.09 -11.47 -7.13
N HIS A 249 -22.14 -10.16 -7.39
CA HIS A 249 -20.97 -9.39 -7.83
C HIS A 249 -20.00 -9.23 -6.65
N ILE A 250 -20.52 -8.88 -5.47
CA ILE A 250 -19.74 -8.74 -4.23
C ILE A 250 -19.06 -10.06 -3.87
N ASP A 251 -19.79 -11.17 -3.91
CA ASP A 251 -19.25 -12.50 -3.58
C ASP A 251 -18.11 -12.91 -4.53
N LEU A 252 -18.26 -12.63 -5.83
CA LEU A 252 -17.21 -12.87 -6.81
C LEU A 252 -15.96 -12.02 -6.53
N PHE A 253 -16.16 -10.74 -6.20
CA PHE A 253 -15.08 -9.82 -5.82
C PHE A 253 -14.34 -10.31 -4.56
N LYS A 254 -15.06 -10.64 -3.49
CA LYS A 254 -14.48 -11.19 -2.24
C LYS A 254 -13.66 -12.44 -2.52
N LYS A 255 -14.20 -13.39 -3.30
CA LYS A 255 -13.50 -14.61 -3.70
C LYS A 255 -12.20 -14.32 -4.46
N LYS A 256 -12.25 -13.43 -5.45
CA LYS A 256 -11.06 -13.08 -6.26
C LYS A 256 -10.03 -12.33 -5.44
N CYS A 257 -10.46 -11.41 -4.59
CA CYS A 257 -9.58 -10.66 -3.71
C CYS A 257 -8.90 -11.55 -2.68
N LYS A 258 -9.62 -12.47 -2.03
CA LYS A 258 -9.00 -13.45 -1.11
C LYS A 258 -7.87 -14.22 -1.80
N ALA A 259 -8.15 -14.80 -2.97
CA ALA A 259 -7.15 -15.53 -3.73
C ALA A 259 -5.99 -14.65 -4.24
N ALA A 260 -6.23 -13.40 -4.60
CA ALA A 260 -5.19 -12.49 -5.08
C ALA A 260 -4.29 -11.98 -3.93
N LEU A 261 -4.87 -11.67 -2.77
CA LEU A 261 -4.17 -11.14 -1.60
C LEU A 261 -3.30 -12.19 -0.91
N GLU A 262 -3.65 -13.48 -1.00
CA GLU A 262 -2.86 -14.59 -0.44
C GLU A 262 -1.65 -15.01 -1.30
N LYS A 263 -1.60 -14.58 -2.57
CA LYS A 263 -0.46 -14.90 -3.45
C LYS A 263 0.82 -14.24 -2.96
N SER A 264 1.94 -14.98 -3.09
CA SER A 264 3.27 -14.41 -2.95
C SER A 264 3.45 -13.24 -3.92
N PRO A 265 3.99 -12.09 -3.47
CA PRO A 265 4.21 -10.97 -4.36
C PRO A 265 5.24 -11.31 -5.43
N ASP A 266 5.13 -10.64 -6.56
CA ASP A 266 6.10 -10.71 -7.65
C ASP A 266 6.08 -9.35 -8.35
N ILE A 267 7.23 -8.69 -8.40
CA ILE A 267 7.38 -7.34 -8.96
C ILE A 267 8.31 -7.47 -10.17
N LYS A 268 7.74 -7.78 -11.33
CA LYS A 268 8.50 -8.04 -12.56
C LYS A 268 8.50 -6.87 -13.52
N ASN A 269 7.46 -6.06 -13.53
CA ASN A 269 7.30 -5.02 -14.54
C ASN A 269 6.37 -3.89 -14.10
N PHE A 270 6.07 -3.79 -12.81
CA PHE A 270 5.36 -2.66 -12.24
C PHE A 270 5.93 -1.30 -12.68
N PRO A 271 5.07 -0.33 -13.04
CA PRO A 271 3.62 -0.43 -13.21
C PRO A 271 3.23 -0.93 -14.62
N LEU A 272 2.79 -2.18 -14.78
CA LEU A 272 2.29 -2.70 -16.06
C LEU A 272 0.83 -3.15 -15.96
N SER A 273 -0.08 -2.40 -16.59
CA SER A 273 -1.48 -2.79 -16.75
C SER A 273 -1.71 -3.56 -18.05
N LYS A 274 -2.86 -4.23 -18.17
CA LYS A 274 -3.27 -4.90 -19.42
C LYS A 274 -3.43 -3.91 -20.58
N TYR A 275 -3.82 -2.67 -20.31
CA TYR A 275 -3.86 -1.61 -21.32
C TYR A 275 -2.51 -1.46 -22.03
N PHE A 276 -1.41 -1.35 -21.28
CA PHE A 276 -0.06 -1.28 -21.84
C PHE A 276 0.39 -2.60 -22.45
N LEU A 277 0.11 -3.73 -21.79
CA LEU A 277 0.46 -5.06 -22.29
C LEU A 277 -0.14 -5.33 -23.69
N SER A 278 -1.36 -4.87 -23.95
CA SER A 278 -2.01 -5.04 -25.26
C SER A 278 -1.32 -4.27 -26.40
N GLY A 279 -0.51 -3.25 -26.07
CA GLY A 279 0.18 -2.41 -27.02
C GLY A 279 1.67 -2.71 -27.19
N THR A 280 2.22 -3.69 -26.46
CA THR A 280 3.66 -4.01 -26.52
C THR A 280 4.02 -4.70 -27.83
N THR A 281 5.08 -4.22 -28.47
CA THR A 281 5.68 -4.82 -29.68
C THR A 281 7.03 -5.43 -29.30
N ASP A 282 7.25 -6.70 -29.63
CA ASP A 282 8.51 -7.43 -29.42
C ASP A 282 9.06 -7.40 -27.98
N PRO A 283 8.37 -8.00 -27.00
CA PRO A 283 8.84 -8.00 -25.63
C PRO A 283 10.08 -8.89 -25.47
N THR A 284 11.10 -8.39 -24.78
CA THR A 284 12.35 -9.15 -24.51
C THR A 284 12.16 -10.31 -23.53
N LYS A 285 11.01 -10.36 -22.84
CA LYS A 285 10.61 -11.37 -21.84
C LYS A 285 9.09 -11.56 -21.86
N ASN A 286 8.59 -12.67 -21.33
CA ASN A 286 7.16 -12.85 -21.10
C ASN A 286 6.64 -11.80 -20.11
N LEU A 287 5.90 -10.82 -20.61
CA LEU A 287 5.28 -9.77 -19.80
C LEU A 287 3.92 -10.24 -19.28
N SER A 288 3.65 -9.95 -18.02
CA SER A 288 2.37 -10.22 -17.36
C SER A 288 2.05 -9.10 -16.38
N VAL A 289 0.78 -8.82 -16.13
CA VAL A 289 0.40 -7.88 -15.06
C VAL A 289 0.79 -8.48 -13.71
N ASP A 290 1.57 -7.75 -12.91
CA ASP A 290 1.95 -8.17 -11.56
C ASP A 290 0.70 -8.32 -10.68
N SER A 291 0.61 -9.42 -9.92
CA SER A 291 -0.67 -9.82 -9.29
C SER A 291 -1.23 -8.84 -8.25
N PHE A 292 -0.37 -8.04 -7.59
CA PHE A 292 -0.82 -7.00 -6.65
C PHE A 292 -1.36 -5.75 -7.36
N PHE A 293 -1.00 -5.53 -8.63
CA PHE A 293 -1.26 -4.27 -9.34
C PHE A 293 -2.76 -3.99 -9.43
N GLU A 294 -3.54 -4.98 -9.90
CA GLU A 294 -5.00 -4.87 -10.00
C GLU A 294 -5.70 -5.23 -8.70
N ALA A 295 -5.05 -5.98 -7.80
CA ALA A 295 -5.55 -6.15 -6.44
C ALA A 295 -5.64 -4.80 -5.71
N ALA A 296 -4.73 -3.87 -5.98
CA ALA A 296 -4.84 -2.49 -5.48
C ALA A 296 -6.13 -1.80 -5.98
N TYR A 297 -6.58 -2.08 -7.20
CA TYR A 297 -7.78 -1.47 -7.78
C TYR A 297 -9.07 -2.01 -7.17
N PHE A 298 -9.11 -3.33 -6.98
CA PHE A 298 -10.36 -4.03 -6.68
C PHE A 298 -10.49 -4.50 -5.23
N CYS A 299 -9.39 -4.65 -4.49
CA CYS A 299 -9.38 -5.28 -3.16
C CYS A 299 -9.09 -4.31 -2.01
N THR A 300 -9.07 -3.01 -2.30
CA THR A 300 -8.72 -1.97 -1.34
C THR A 300 -9.80 -0.91 -1.27
N THR A 301 -9.89 -0.23 -0.13
CA THR A 301 -10.70 0.97 0.00
C THR A 301 -10.22 2.01 -1.03
N PRO A 302 -11.12 2.65 -1.79
CA PRO A 302 -10.74 3.65 -2.77
C PRO A 302 -9.86 4.76 -2.18
N ILE A 303 -8.67 4.96 -2.76
CA ILE A 303 -7.72 6.01 -2.37
C ILE A 303 -7.43 6.90 -3.58
N LYS A 304 -7.28 8.21 -3.34
CA LYS A 304 -6.85 9.16 -4.37
C LYS A 304 -5.36 9.01 -4.65
N ALA A 305 -4.96 9.11 -5.91
CA ALA A 305 -3.54 9.08 -6.28
C ALA A 305 -2.77 10.25 -5.65
N GLU A 306 -3.41 11.41 -5.50
CA GLU A 306 -2.86 12.56 -4.79
C GLU A 306 -2.52 12.23 -3.34
N ASP A 307 -3.46 11.59 -2.62
CA ASP A 307 -3.27 11.17 -1.24
C ASP A 307 -2.15 10.14 -1.14
N TYR A 308 -2.07 9.21 -2.08
CA TYR A 308 -0.98 8.23 -2.13
C TYR A 308 0.39 8.89 -2.32
N VAL A 309 0.51 9.85 -3.25
CA VAL A 309 1.77 10.59 -3.47
C VAL A 309 2.18 11.34 -2.19
N LYS A 310 1.25 12.03 -1.54
CA LYS A 310 1.53 12.82 -0.32
C LYS A 310 1.83 11.94 0.88
N ASN A 311 0.99 10.95 1.15
CA ASN A 311 0.99 10.21 2.40
C ASN A 311 1.92 8.99 2.36
N ASN A 312 2.07 8.34 1.21
CA ASN A 312 2.77 7.07 1.06
C ASN A 312 4.15 7.28 0.43
N LEU A 313 4.24 8.07 -0.64
CA LEU A 313 5.52 8.42 -1.27
C LEU A 313 6.23 9.59 -0.60
N LYS A 314 5.55 10.30 0.32
CA LYS A 314 6.06 11.50 1.02
C LYS A 314 6.58 12.56 0.04
N ALA A 315 5.83 12.77 -1.04
CA ALA A 315 6.21 13.61 -2.15
C ALA A 315 5.19 14.73 -2.39
N GLN A 316 5.64 15.76 -3.12
CA GLN A 316 4.81 16.85 -3.58
C GLN A 316 3.97 16.42 -4.78
N THR A 317 2.77 16.98 -4.88
CA THR A 317 1.88 16.78 -6.03
C THR A 317 1.89 17.99 -6.96
N ARG A 318 1.66 17.74 -8.25
CA ARG A 318 1.35 18.77 -9.24
C ARG A 318 -0.09 19.21 -9.04
N GLU A 319 -0.36 20.49 -9.35
CA GLU A 319 -1.71 21.07 -9.24
C GLU A 319 -2.65 20.54 -10.32
N SER A 320 -2.11 20.09 -11.46
CA SER A 320 -2.88 19.46 -12.52
C SER A 320 -2.15 18.24 -13.09
N SER A 321 -2.94 17.31 -13.63
CA SER A 321 -2.45 16.18 -14.43
C SER A 321 -2.21 16.56 -15.90
N GLU A 322 -2.19 17.84 -16.23
CA GLU A 322 -2.00 18.32 -17.59
C GLU A 322 -0.59 17.99 -18.07
N SER A 323 -0.48 16.95 -18.88
CA SER A 323 0.74 16.64 -19.62
C SER A 323 0.37 16.02 -20.96
N LYS A 324 -0.26 16.82 -21.83
CA LYS A 324 -0.71 16.37 -23.16
C LYS A 324 0.44 15.64 -23.89
N GLY A 325 0.18 14.42 -24.35
CA GLY A 325 1.14 13.61 -25.11
C GLY A 325 2.01 12.63 -24.31
N LEU A 326 1.89 12.56 -22.97
CA LEU A 326 2.53 11.50 -22.19
C LEU A 326 1.63 10.25 -22.08
N THR A 327 2.26 9.08 -22.00
CA THR A 327 1.60 7.77 -21.87
C THR A 327 0.51 7.74 -20.80
N CYS A 328 0.77 8.32 -19.63
CA CYS A 328 -0.17 8.32 -18.50
C CYS A 328 -1.13 9.51 -18.44
N SER A 329 -1.09 10.43 -19.41
CA SER A 329 -1.94 11.63 -19.37
C SER A 329 -3.31 11.40 -19.97
N LEU A 330 -4.34 11.99 -19.39
CA LEU A 330 -5.71 11.94 -19.91
C LEU A 330 -5.87 13.02 -20.97
N GLU A 331 -6.50 12.67 -22.09
CA GLU A 331 -6.56 13.56 -23.26
C GLU A 331 -7.59 14.69 -23.13
N TYR A 332 -8.65 14.51 -22.34
CA TYR A 332 -9.83 15.39 -22.38
C TYR A 332 -10.51 15.62 -21.03
N VAL A 333 -9.90 15.17 -19.92
CA VAL A 333 -10.44 15.45 -18.59
C VAL A 333 -9.48 16.38 -17.86
N GLU A 334 -9.85 17.64 -17.81
CA GLU A 334 -9.24 18.62 -16.93
C GLU A 334 -9.66 18.29 -15.49
N ASN A 335 -8.71 18.31 -14.56
CA ASN A 335 -8.96 18.07 -13.13
C ASN A 335 -9.59 16.70 -12.79
N TYR A 336 -9.14 15.62 -13.45
CA TYR A 336 -9.55 14.27 -13.10
C TYR A 336 -8.97 13.85 -11.75
N GLU A 337 -9.84 13.52 -10.80
CA GLU A 337 -9.42 12.86 -9.56
C GLU A 337 -9.20 11.36 -9.81
N TRP A 338 -7.96 10.90 -9.65
CA TRP A 338 -7.61 9.51 -9.88
C TRP A 338 -7.86 8.67 -8.63
N TYR A 339 -8.77 7.70 -8.70
CA TYR A 339 -8.97 6.71 -7.63
C TYR A 339 -8.58 5.30 -8.07
N THR A 340 -8.22 4.44 -7.11
CA THR A 340 -7.89 3.01 -7.35
C THR A 340 -8.97 2.25 -8.11
N ASN A 341 -10.24 2.49 -7.80
CA ASN A 341 -11.38 1.78 -8.39
C ASN A 341 -11.82 2.32 -9.75
N GLN A 342 -11.12 3.29 -10.33
CA GLN A 342 -11.52 3.91 -11.60
C GLN A 342 -10.62 3.48 -12.77
N PRO A 343 -11.18 3.33 -13.98
CA PRO A 343 -10.41 2.92 -15.14
C PRO A 343 -9.49 4.02 -15.67
N ALA A 344 -9.86 5.30 -15.51
CA ALA A 344 -9.13 6.44 -16.07
C ALA A 344 -8.73 6.22 -17.55
N GLN A 345 -9.74 6.03 -18.41
CA GLN A 345 -9.57 5.65 -19.83
C GLN A 345 -8.89 4.28 -20.06
N GLY A 346 -8.83 3.43 -19.03
CA GLY A 346 -8.14 2.14 -19.02
C GLY A 346 -6.70 2.20 -18.50
N LYS A 347 -6.18 3.39 -18.18
CA LYS A 347 -4.80 3.58 -17.70
C LYS A 347 -4.66 3.24 -16.20
N GLY A 348 -5.73 3.45 -15.44
CA GLY A 348 -5.82 3.14 -14.02
C GLY A 348 -5.03 4.07 -13.09
N PHE A 349 -5.15 3.81 -11.80
CA PHE A 349 -4.65 4.66 -10.71
C PHE A 349 -3.14 4.91 -10.74
N TRP A 350 -2.33 3.93 -11.12
CA TRP A 350 -0.87 4.08 -11.12
C TRP A 350 -0.37 5.12 -12.12
N CYS A 351 -1.10 5.35 -13.22
CA CYS A 351 -0.84 6.49 -14.10
C CYS A 351 -1.16 7.83 -13.42
N GLY A 352 -2.20 7.89 -12.60
CA GLY A 352 -2.53 9.04 -11.76
C GLY A 352 -1.41 9.39 -10.80
N VAL A 353 -0.86 8.38 -10.12
CA VAL A 353 0.33 8.55 -9.27
C VAL A 353 1.47 9.11 -10.12
N GLN A 354 1.67 8.58 -11.33
CA GLN A 354 2.73 9.01 -12.24
C GLN A 354 2.64 10.48 -12.68
N VAL A 355 1.45 10.92 -13.09
CA VAL A 355 1.28 12.28 -13.60
C VAL A 355 1.25 13.32 -12.50
N LEU A 356 0.79 12.96 -11.30
CA LEU A 356 0.67 13.89 -10.18
C LEU A 356 1.97 14.10 -9.41
N TYR A 357 2.99 13.27 -9.57
CA TYR A 357 4.23 13.42 -8.82
C TYR A 357 5.06 14.64 -9.27
N LYS A 358 5.52 15.42 -8.30
CA LYS A 358 6.36 16.61 -8.51
C LYS A 358 7.79 16.46 -7.95
N GLY A 359 8.05 15.43 -7.14
CA GLY A 359 9.33 15.22 -6.46
C GLY A 359 9.17 15.11 -4.95
N LYS A 360 10.19 14.58 -4.27
CA LYS A 360 10.21 14.53 -2.80
C LYS A 360 10.32 15.94 -2.21
N THR A 361 9.61 16.16 -1.11
CA THR A 361 9.80 17.36 -0.29
C THR A 361 11.22 17.36 0.25
N LYS A 362 11.99 18.43 0.02
CA LYS A 362 13.36 18.56 0.54
C LYS A 362 13.36 18.76 2.04
#